data_AF-A0A363TKP5-F1
#
_entry.id   AF-A0A363TKP5-F1
#
_cell.length_a   1.000
_cell.length_b   1.000
_cell.length_c   1.000
_cell.angle_alpha   90.00
_cell.angle_beta   90.00
_cell.angle_gamma   90.00
#
_symmetry.space_group_name_H-M   'P 1'
#
loop_
_entity.id
_entity.type
_entity.pdbx_description
1 polymer ?
#
loop_
_entity_poly.entity_id
_entity_poly.type
_entity_poly.pdbx_seq_one_letter_code
_entity_poly.pdbx_strand_id
1 'polypeptide(L)' 'VTSFTRDILLDEKMGGTIHLAIGRSYPESGGKNDSAVHWDMIKDLRAQGELYLDGRPVLRTGLLFGKVPQGMRRK' A
#
# COMPACT_ATOMS: atom_id res chain seq x y z
N VAL A 1 -2.58 16.78 -2.30
CA VAL A 1 -1.68 16.07 -3.23
C VAL A 1 -2.54 15.33 -4.24
N THR A 2 -2.42 15.67 -5.52
CA THR A 2 -3.26 15.15 -6.62
C THR A 2 -2.49 14.33 -7.65
N SER A 3 -1.16 14.21 -7.49
CA SER A 3 -0.26 13.48 -8.38
C SER A 3 0.87 12.83 -7.58
N PHE A 4 1.57 11.88 -8.19
CA PHE A 4 2.83 11.32 -7.66
C PHE A 4 3.90 12.40 -7.56
N THR A 5 4.70 12.35 -6.50
CA THR A 5 5.85 13.24 -6.30
C THR A 5 7.08 12.75 -7.05
N ARG A 6 7.09 11.47 -7.49
CA ARG A 6 8.26 10.76 -8.03
C ARG A 6 9.36 10.59 -6.98
N ASP A 7 8.97 10.64 -5.71
CA ASP A 7 9.81 10.29 -4.57
C ASP A 7 9.19 9.08 -3.91
N ILE A 8 9.95 7.98 -3.91
CA ILE A 8 9.45 6.69 -3.47
C ILE A 8 9.04 6.69 -1.99
N LEU A 9 9.75 7.45 -1.16
CA LEU A 9 9.50 7.53 0.29
C LEU A 9 8.18 8.25 0.58
N LEU A 10 7.83 9.24 -0.24
CA LEU A 10 6.59 9.99 -0.10
C LEU A 10 5.41 9.26 -0.74
N ASP A 11 5.62 8.74 -1.95
CA ASP A 11 4.57 8.13 -2.75
C ASP A 11 4.08 6.80 -2.15
N GLU A 12 4.97 6.05 -1.49
CA GLU A 12 4.61 4.82 -0.75
C GLU A 12 3.63 5.09 0.39
N LYS A 13 3.82 6.21 1.12
CA LYS A 13 3.07 6.51 2.35
C LYS A 13 1.83 7.37 2.09
N MET A 14 1.53 7.67 0.83
CA MET A 14 0.42 8.55 0.47
C MET A 14 -0.93 7.85 0.61
N GLY A 15 -1.90 8.50 1.28
CA GLY A 15 -3.24 7.94 1.43
C GLY A 15 -3.89 7.59 0.08
N GLY A 16 -4.32 6.34 -0.06
CA GLY A 16 -4.94 5.80 -1.28
C GLY A 16 -3.98 5.14 -2.26
N THR A 17 -2.68 5.12 -1.97
CA THR A 17 -1.71 4.28 -2.67
C THR A 17 -1.47 2.98 -1.89
N ILE A 18 -0.93 1.98 -2.59
CA ILE A 18 -0.36 0.76 -2.00
C ILE A 18 1.06 0.57 -2.53
N HIS A 19 1.86 -0.17 -1.78
CA HIS A 19 3.21 -0.54 -2.15
C HIS A 19 3.41 -2.04 -2.00
N LEU A 20 4.01 -2.65 -3.03
CA LEU A 20 4.55 -4.00 -3.00
C LEU A 20 6.00 -3.97 -3.45
N ALA A 21 6.87 -4.65 -2.71
CA ALA A 21 8.27 -4.81 -3.06
C ALA A 21 8.55 -6.22 -3.61
N ILE A 22 9.30 -6.31 -4.70
CA ILE A 22 9.85 -7.58 -5.20
C ILE A 22 11.28 -7.73 -4.69
N GLY A 23 11.62 -8.94 -4.25
CA GLY A 23 12.97 -9.28 -3.79
C GLY A 23 13.08 -9.31 -2.27
N ARG A 24 14.18 -8.78 -1.74
CA ARG A 24 14.63 -8.98 -0.36
C ARG A 24 13.54 -8.60 0.63
N SER A 25 13.15 -9.54 1.49
CA SER A 25 12.32 -9.23 2.65
C SER A 25 13.16 -8.70 3.81
N TYR A 26 12.55 -7.84 4.62
CA TYR A 26 13.08 -7.46 5.93
C TYR A 26 12.94 -8.64 6.92
N PRO A 27 14.03 -9.14 7.52
CA PRO A 27 13.99 -10.29 8.44
C PRO A 27 13.00 -10.11 9.61
N GLU A 28 12.90 -8.89 10.13
CA GLU A 28 11.97 -8.51 11.20
C GLU A 28 10.49 -8.64 10.80
N SER A 29 10.19 -8.67 9.51
CA SER A 29 8.83 -8.88 8.98
C SER A 29 8.47 -10.37 8.85
N GLY A 30 9.38 -11.29 9.20
CA GLY A 30 9.17 -12.74 9.07
C GLY A 30 9.21 -13.25 7.62
N GLY A 31 9.60 -12.41 6.66
CA GLY A 31 9.78 -12.81 5.27
C GLY A 31 11.00 -13.71 5.09
N LYS A 32 10.91 -14.64 4.13
CA LYS A 32 11.96 -15.62 3.83
C LYS A 32 12.70 -15.34 2.53
N ASN A 33 12.34 -14.27 1.82
CA ASN A 33 12.87 -14.01 0.49
C ASN A 33 14.23 -13.31 0.61
N ASP A 34 15.29 -14.04 0.28
CA ASP A 34 16.65 -13.50 0.23
C ASP A 34 17.01 -13.12 -1.21
N SER A 35 17.46 -11.88 -1.40
CA SER A 35 17.76 -11.32 -2.73
C SER A 35 18.69 -10.13 -2.60
N ALA A 36 19.45 -9.86 -3.67
CA ALA A 36 20.30 -8.68 -3.77
C ALA A 36 19.49 -7.38 -4.01
N VAL A 37 18.23 -7.49 -4.42
CA VAL A 37 17.38 -6.36 -4.81
C VAL A 37 16.17 -6.28 -3.90
N HIS A 38 15.77 -5.06 -3.53
CA HIS A 38 14.46 -4.72 -2.98
C HIS A 38 13.87 -3.65 -3.89
N TRP A 39 12.90 -4.02 -4.72
CA TRP A 39 12.34 -3.13 -5.73
C TRP A 39 10.91 -2.77 -5.40
N ASP A 40 10.69 -1.50 -5.09
CA ASP A 40 9.41 -0.96 -4.68
C ASP A 40 8.54 -0.60 -5.89
N MET A 41 7.29 -1.06 -5.88
CA MET A 41 6.26 -0.69 -6.86
C MET A 41 5.07 -0.07 -6.17
N ILE A 42 4.80 1.19 -6.51
CA ILE A 42 3.71 1.95 -5.91
C ILE A 42 2.54 2.03 -6.89
N LYS A 43 1.34 1.73 -6.41
CA LYS A 43 0.11 1.82 -7.19
C LYS A 43 -0.88 2.79 -6.55
N ASP A 44 -1.33 3.76 -7.33
CA ASP A 44 -2.47 4.62 -6.97
C ASP A 44 -3.79 3.89 -7.22
N LEU A 45 -4.64 3.80 -6.19
CA LEU A 45 -5.96 3.17 -6.25
C LEU A 45 -7.10 4.20 -6.26
N ARG A 46 -6.83 5.50 -6.15
CA ARG A 46 -7.85 6.55 -5.94
C ARG A 46 -8.83 6.69 -7.11
N ALA A 47 -8.34 6.56 -8.35
CA ALA A 47 -9.20 6.61 -9.54
C ALA A 47 -10.03 5.33 -9.68
N GLN A 48 -9.38 4.19 -9.48
CA GLN A 48 -9.95 2.86 -9.59
C GLN A 48 -9.00 1.85 -8.95
N GLY A 49 -9.55 0.76 -8.43
CA GLY A 49 -8.78 -0.33 -7.86
C GLY A 49 -9.25 -0.72 -6.47
N GLU A 50 -8.96 -1.98 -6.14
CA GLU A 50 -9.39 -2.63 -4.92
C GLU A 50 -8.23 -3.46 -4.39
N LEU A 51 -8.03 -3.43 -3.07
CA LEU A 51 -7.10 -4.33 -2.39
C LEU A 51 -7.92 -5.33 -1.59
N TYR A 52 -7.62 -6.60 -1.80
CA TYR A 52 -8.22 -7.71 -1.08
C TYR A 52 -7.17 -8.39 -0.19
N LEU A 53 -7.53 -8.63 1.06
CA LEU A 53 -6.76 -9.49 1.97
C LEU A 53 -7.64 -10.69 2.32
N ASP A 54 -7.14 -11.90 2.06
CA ASP A 54 -7.87 -13.15 2.27
C ASP A 54 -9.27 -13.16 1.62
N GLY A 55 -9.36 -12.63 0.39
CA GLY A 55 -10.61 -12.52 -0.37
C GLY A 55 -11.58 -11.44 0.14
N ARG A 56 -11.21 -10.65 1.16
CA ARG A 56 -12.04 -9.57 1.71
C ARG A 56 -11.53 -8.19 1.25
N PRO A 57 -12.39 -7.32 0.72
CA PRO A 57 -11.96 -5.98 0.31
C PRO A 57 -11.59 -5.14 1.54
N VAL A 58 -10.39 -4.56 1.53
CA VAL A 58 -9.89 -3.68 2.60
C VAL A 58 -9.64 -2.25 2.11
N LEU A 59 -9.35 -2.06 0.82
CA LEU A 59 -9.32 -0.76 0.17
C LEU A 59 -10.17 -0.80 -1.10
N ARG A 60 -10.91 0.27 -1.35
CA ARG A 60 -11.66 0.49 -2.59
C ARG A 60 -11.57 1.96 -2.97
N THR A 61 -11.19 2.24 -4.22
CA THR A 61 -11.02 3.62 -4.73
C THR A 61 -10.17 4.49 -3.79
N GLY A 62 -9.11 3.91 -3.21
CA GLY A 62 -8.20 4.57 -2.27
C GLY A 62 -8.72 4.77 -0.82
N LEU A 63 -9.93 4.30 -0.49
CA LEU A 63 -10.51 4.42 0.85
C LEU A 63 -10.58 3.07 1.56
N LEU A 64 -10.46 3.09 2.89
CA LEU A 64 -10.66 1.92 3.74
C LEU A 64 -12.11 1.42 3.62
N PHE A 65 -12.24 0.14 3.28
CA PHE A 65 -13.52 -0.54 3.18
C PHE A 65 -13.83 -1.26 4.50
N GLY A 66 -15.11 -1.22 4.94
CA GLY A 66 -15.54 -1.84 6.19
C GLY A 66 -15.40 -0.96 7.44
N LYS A 67 -15.23 -1.60 8.62
CA LYS A 67 -15.21 -0.94 9.93
C LYS A 67 -13.91 -0.18 10.12
N VAL A 68 -13.98 1.15 10.08
CA VAL A 68 -12.81 2.02 10.30
C VAL A 68 -12.45 2.01 11.79
N PRO A 69 -11.17 1.81 12.16
CA PRO A 69 -10.73 1.85 13.55
C PRO A 69 -11.10 3.15 14.27
N GLN A 70 -11.41 3.05 15.56
CA GLN A 70 -11.73 4.21 16.39
C GLN A 70 -10.56 5.19 16.39
N GLY A 71 -10.84 6.47 16.09
CA GLY A 71 -9.83 7.53 15.99
C GLY A 71 -9.35 7.82 14.56
N MET A 72 -9.64 6.95 13.59
CA MET A 72 -9.34 7.23 12.18
C MET A 72 -10.51 7.98 11.52
N ARG A 73 -10.28 9.23 11.12
CA ARG A 73 -11.31 10.03 10.42
C ARG A 73 -11.58 9.43 9.04
N ARG A 74 -12.85 9.12 8.74
CA ARG A 74 -13.30 9.02 7.34
C ARG A 74 -13.24 10.42 6.75
N LYS A 75 -12.48 10.57 5.67
CA LYS A 75 -12.57 11.78 4.82
C LYS A 75 -13.84 11.75 4.00
#